data_AF-V6KGR6-F1
#
_entry.id   AF-V6KGR6-F1
#
_cell.length_a   1.000
_cell.length_b   1.000
_cell.length_c   1.000
_cell.angle_alpha   90.00
_cell.angle_beta   90.00
_cell.angle_gamma   90.00
#
_symmetry.space_group_name_H-M   'P 1'
#
loop_
_entity.id
_entity.type
_entity.pdbx_description
1 polymer ?
#
loop_
_entity_poly.entity_id
_entity_poly.type
_entity_poly.pdbx_seq_one_letter_code
_entity_poly.pdbx_strand_id
1 'polypeptide(L)'
;MQSVELNRTHRILVGVVVAGAVVIAAIGFAGSYAAVRDLAEKKGFGAFAPFFPIGIDAGIVVLLALDLLLTWIRIPFPLLRQTAWLLTAATIAFNGAAAWPDPLGVGMHAVIPILFVVAVEAARHAIGRIADITADKHMEGVRLSRWLLAFPSTFRLWRRMKLWELRSYEQVIAMEQDRLVYEARLHARFGRGWRRKAPVEAMMPLRLARFGVPLTETGPAGLAAAGIKAPARL
;
A
#
# COMPACT_ATOMS: atom_id res chain seq x y z
N MET A 1 1.49 12.28 -9.06
CA MET A 1 0.84 12.49 -7.75
C MET A 1 -0.55 13.06 -7.98
N GLN A 2 -1.61 12.24 -7.92
CA GLN A 2 -2.95 12.76 -7.64
C GLN A 2 -3.17 12.56 -6.16
N SER A 3 -2.90 13.58 -5.35
CA SER A 3 -3.44 13.64 -4.00
C SER A 3 -4.95 13.59 -4.15
N VAL A 4 -5.60 12.57 -3.60
CA VAL A 4 -7.06 12.59 -3.44
C VAL A 4 -7.35 13.78 -2.52
N GLU A 5 -7.66 14.94 -3.10
CA GLU A 5 -8.10 16.08 -2.31
C GLU A 5 -9.45 15.70 -1.69
N LEU A 6 -9.41 15.40 -0.40
CA LEU A 6 -10.62 15.19 0.39
C LEU A 6 -11.39 16.50 0.41
N ASN A 7 -12.32 16.64 -0.54
CA ASN A 7 -13.33 17.70 -0.56
C ASN A 7 -14.04 17.78 0.81
N ARG A 8 -14.57 18.95 1.18
CA ARG A 8 -15.27 19.16 2.47
C ARG A 8 -16.31 18.07 2.74
N THR A 9 -17.05 17.65 1.70
CA THR A 9 -18.04 16.57 1.78
C THR A 9 -17.42 15.24 2.22
N HIS A 10 -16.24 14.87 1.70
CA HIS A 10 -15.53 13.64 2.10
C HIS A 10 -15.08 13.71 3.57
N ARG A 11 -14.58 14.85 4.03
CA ARG A 11 -14.15 15.02 5.43
C ARG A 11 -15.34 14.94 6.39
N ILE A 12 -16.47 15.56 6.05
CA ILE A 12 -17.70 15.47 6.82
C ILE A 12 -18.20 14.03 6.86
N LEU A 13 -18.22 13.33 5.71
CA LEU A 13 -18.64 11.93 5.65
C LEU A 13 -17.75 11.03 6.51
N VAL A 14 -16.42 11.19 6.44
CA VAL A 14 -15.48 10.48 7.30
C VAL A 14 -15.78 10.77 8.78
N GLY A 15 -16.00 12.03 9.13
CA GLY A 15 -16.35 12.42 10.50
C GLY A 15 -17.64 11.75 10.99
N VAL A 16 -18.70 11.74 10.17
CA VAL A 16 -19.98 11.08 10.48
C VAL A 16 -19.80 9.57 10.64
N VAL A 17 -19.07 8.93 9.74
CA VAL A 17 -18.80 7.48 9.80
C VAL A 17 -18.00 7.13 11.05
N VAL A 18 -16.95 7.88 11.37
CA VAL A 18 -16.13 7.66 12.57
C VAL A 18 -16.97 7.87 13.83
N ALA A 19 -17.74 8.96 13.91
CA ALA A 19 -18.61 9.20 15.06
C ALA A 19 -19.67 8.10 15.22
N GLY A 20 -20.32 7.70 14.13
CA GLY A 20 -21.28 6.59 14.12
C GLY A 20 -20.65 5.27 14.57
N ALA A 21 -19.46 4.94 14.06
CA ALA A 21 -18.73 3.74 14.46
C ALA A 21 -18.37 3.74 15.95
N VAL A 22 -17.95 4.88 16.50
CA VAL A 22 -17.65 5.04 17.93
C VAL A 22 -18.90 4.85 18.78
N VAL A 23 -20.04 5.43 18.39
CA VAL A 23 -21.31 5.27 19.11
C VAL A 23 -21.79 3.82 19.07
N ILE A 24 -21.76 3.18 17.89
CA ILE A 24 -22.12 1.76 17.73
C ILE A 24 -21.22 0.88 18.60
N ALA A 25 -19.91 1.14 18.58
CA ALA A 25 -18.97 0.41 19.42
C ALA A 25 -19.27 0.60 20.90
N ALA A 26 -19.51 1.83 21.37
CA ALA A 26 -19.79 2.12 22.77
C ALA A 26 -21.07 1.42 23.26
N ILE A 27 -22.16 1.52 22.50
CA ILE A 27 -23.42 0.82 22.80
C ILE A 27 -23.18 -0.69 22.79
N GLY A 28 -22.41 -1.19 21.82
CA GLY A 28 -22.19 -2.60 21.68
C GLY A 28 -21.34 -3.22 22.79
N PHE A 29 -20.27 -2.55 23.19
CA PHE A 29 -19.46 -2.93 24.34
C PHE A 29 -20.26 -2.89 25.64
N ALA A 30 -21.08 -1.85 25.85
CA ALA A 30 -21.92 -1.76 27.05
C ALA A 30 -22.97 -2.90 27.12
N GLY A 31 -23.65 -3.18 26.00
CA GLY A 31 -24.62 -4.26 25.91
C GLY A 31 -23.99 -5.65 26.06
N SER A 32 -22.84 -5.87 25.40
CA SER A 32 -22.06 -7.10 25.49
C SER A 32 -21.54 -7.34 26.90
N TYR A 33 -21.04 -6.29 27.56
CA TYR A 33 -20.54 -6.37 28.93
C TYR A 33 -21.59 -6.91 29.89
N ALA A 34 -22.81 -6.36 29.89
CA ALA A 34 -23.88 -6.84 30.77
C ALA A 34 -24.24 -8.30 30.49
N ALA A 35 -24.43 -8.64 29.21
CA ALA A 35 -24.82 -9.99 28.80
C ALA A 35 -23.75 -11.05 29.16
N VAL A 36 -22.48 -10.77 28.87
CA VAL A 36 -21.36 -11.70 29.14
C VAL A 36 -21.03 -11.75 30.64
N ARG A 37 -21.18 -10.64 31.38
CA ARG A 37 -21.03 -10.62 32.85
C ARG A 37 -22.07 -11.54 33.49
N ASP A 38 -23.34 -11.39 33.14
CA ASP A 38 -24.42 -12.19 33.71
C ASP A 38 -24.25 -13.68 33.36
N LEU A 39 -23.74 -13.97 32.15
CA LEU A 39 -23.36 -15.32 31.78
C LEU A 39 -22.20 -15.86 32.64
N ALA A 40 -21.17 -15.05 32.88
CA ALA A 40 -20.04 -15.44 33.74
C ALA A 40 -20.47 -15.69 35.19
N GLU A 41 -21.37 -14.86 35.75
CA GLU A 41 -21.98 -15.08 37.06
C GLU A 41 -22.70 -16.43 37.12
N LYS A 42 -23.56 -16.72 36.13
CA LYS A 42 -24.27 -18.02 36.01
C LYS A 42 -23.32 -19.21 35.87
N LYS A 43 -22.13 -19.01 35.30
CA LYS A 43 -21.10 -20.04 35.11
C LYS A 43 -20.17 -20.19 36.31
N GLY A 44 -20.42 -19.48 37.42
CA GLY A 44 -19.68 -19.66 38.66
C GLY A 44 -18.35 -18.89 38.73
N PHE A 45 -18.16 -17.87 37.89
CA PHE A 45 -16.96 -17.01 37.96
C PHE A 45 -16.92 -16.13 39.22
N GLY A 46 -18.04 -16.02 39.95
CA GLY A 46 -18.10 -15.30 41.23
C GLY A 46 -17.61 -13.86 41.12
N ALA A 47 -16.72 -13.44 42.01
CA ALA A 47 -16.14 -12.10 42.01
C ALA A 47 -15.35 -11.75 40.73
N PHE A 48 -14.98 -12.74 39.91
CA PHE A 48 -14.30 -12.51 38.64
C PHE A 48 -15.24 -12.18 37.46
N ALA A 49 -16.55 -12.39 37.61
CA ALA A 49 -17.50 -12.21 36.52
C ALA A 49 -17.46 -10.82 35.84
N PRO A 50 -17.23 -9.69 36.54
CA PRO A 50 -17.05 -8.38 35.90
C PRO A 50 -15.76 -8.27 35.08
N PHE A 51 -14.70 -8.97 35.46
CA PHE A 51 -13.39 -8.89 34.80
C PHE A 51 -13.30 -9.74 33.54
N PHE A 52 -14.13 -10.78 33.43
CA PHE A 52 -14.12 -11.69 32.28
C PHE A 52 -14.45 -10.99 30.95
N PRO A 53 -15.57 -10.23 30.81
CA PRO A 53 -15.84 -9.46 29.59
C PRO A 53 -14.75 -8.42 29.31
N ILE A 54 -14.27 -7.72 30.35
CA ILE A 54 -13.23 -6.69 30.22
C ILE A 54 -11.94 -7.27 29.64
N GLY A 55 -11.51 -8.44 30.12
CA GLY A 55 -10.30 -9.09 29.64
C GLY A 55 -10.39 -9.48 28.16
N ILE A 56 -11.55 -9.99 27.72
CA ILE A 56 -11.79 -10.36 26.33
C ILE A 56 -11.79 -9.11 25.44
N ASP A 57 -12.57 -8.09 25.81
CA ASP A 57 -12.73 -6.86 25.03
C ASP A 57 -11.42 -6.08 24.95
N ALA A 58 -10.69 -5.95 26.06
CA ALA A 58 -9.36 -5.33 26.07
C ALA A 58 -8.38 -6.12 25.17
N GLY A 59 -8.42 -7.45 25.22
CA GLY A 59 -7.61 -8.30 24.33
C GLY A 59 -7.92 -8.05 22.85
N ILE A 60 -9.20 -7.98 22.49
CA ILE A 60 -9.64 -7.67 21.11
C ILE A 60 -9.16 -6.29 20.68
N VAL A 61 -9.37 -5.25 21.50
CA VAL A 61 -8.96 -3.88 21.18
C VAL A 61 -7.45 -3.78 21.01
N VAL A 62 -6.65 -4.39 21.90
CA VAL A 62 -5.19 -4.39 21.81
C VAL A 62 -4.70 -5.11 20.56
N LEU A 63 -5.22 -6.30 20.26
CA LEU A 63 -4.82 -7.07 19.09
C LEU A 63 -5.19 -6.37 17.78
N LEU A 64 -6.39 -5.79 17.71
CA LEU A 64 -6.83 -5.03 16.53
C LEU A 64 -6.04 -3.75 16.34
N ALA A 65 -5.74 -3.03 17.43
CA ALA A 65 -4.89 -1.83 17.39
C ALA A 65 -3.46 -2.16 16.96
N LEU A 66 -2.88 -3.25 17.48
CA LEU A 66 -1.57 -3.75 17.04
C LEU A 66 -1.61 -4.16 15.57
N ASP A 67 -2.61 -4.92 15.14
CA ASP A 67 -2.75 -5.34 13.75
C ASP A 67 -2.95 -4.13 12.82
N LEU A 68 -3.66 -3.08 13.26
CA LEU A 68 -3.79 -1.83 12.51
C LEU A 68 -2.46 -1.06 12.44
N LEU A 69 -1.74 -0.97 13.56
CA LEU A 69 -0.41 -0.35 13.63
C LEU A 69 0.58 -1.09 12.74
N LEU A 70 0.64 -2.41 12.81
CA LEU A 70 1.51 -3.24 11.99
C LEU A 70 1.17 -3.14 10.50
N THR A 71 -0.12 -3.03 10.17
CA THR A 71 -0.57 -2.72 8.79
C THR A 71 -0.07 -1.34 8.36
N TRP A 72 -0.14 -0.34 9.24
CA TRP A 72 0.34 1.02 8.98
C TRP A 72 1.86 1.06 8.73
N ILE A 73 2.65 0.34 9.53
CA ILE A 73 4.12 0.26 9.40
C ILE A 73 4.59 -0.84 8.43
N ARG A 74 3.66 -1.53 7.75
CA ARG A 74 3.89 -2.55 6.72
C ARG A 74 4.68 -3.77 7.17
N ILE A 75 4.44 -4.23 8.39
CA ILE A 75 4.97 -5.50 8.91
C ILE A 75 3.82 -6.50 8.95
N PRO A 76 3.69 -7.42 7.97
CA PRO A 76 2.59 -8.37 7.97
C PRO A 76 2.78 -9.39 9.09
N PHE A 77 1.88 -9.41 10.07
CA PHE A 77 1.90 -10.40 11.16
C PHE A 77 0.53 -11.09 11.30
N PRO A 78 0.28 -12.15 10.51
CA PRO A 78 -1.04 -12.76 10.38
C PRO A 78 -1.54 -13.46 11.65
N LEU A 79 -0.66 -13.75 12.61
CA LEU A 79 -1.04 -14.38 13.88
C LEU A 79 -1.95 -13.48 14.72
N LEU A 80 -1.67 -12.16 14.79
CA LEU A 80 -2.55 -11.22 15.51
C LEU A 80 -3.97 -11.25 14.95
N ARG A 81 -4.09 -11.32 13.63
CA ARG A 81 -5.37 -11.38 12.93
C ARG A 81 -6.13 -12.66 13.27
N GLN A 82 -5.47 -13.81 13.19
CA GLN A 82 -6.11 -15.09 13.51
C GLN A 82 -6.58 -15.13 14.97
N THR A 83 -5.76 -14.62 15.90
CA THR A 83 -6.13 -14.53 17.32
C THR A 83 -7.27 -13.54 17.55
N ALA A 84 -7.28 -12.38 16.89
CA ALA A 84 -8.37 -11.41 16.98
C ALA A 84 -9.69 -11.98 16.45
N TRP A 85 -9.66 -12.71 15.33
CA TRP A 85 -10.84 -13.40 14.79
C TRP A 85 -11.35 -14.50 15.72
N LEU A 86 -10.44 -15.26 16.36
CA LEU A 86 -10.82 -16.27 17.34
C LEU A 86 -11.50 -15.65 18.57
N LEU A 87 -10.95 -14.58 19.13
CA LEU A 87 -11.55 -13.87 20.28
C LEU A 87 -12.88 -13.21 19.92
N THR A 88 -12.98 -12.68 18.71
CA THR A 88 -14.23 -12.13 18.17
C THR A 88 -15.31 -13.21 18.05
N ALA A 89 -14.97 -14.37 17.47
CA ALA A 89 -15.89 -15.49 17.36
C ALA A 89 -16.36 -15.97 18.73
N ALA A 90 -15.45 -16.04 19.70
CA ALA A 90 -15.79 -16.35 21.09
C ALA A 90 -16.74 -15.30 21.69
N THR A 91 -16.50 -14.01 21.43
CA THR A 91 -17.34 -12.90 21.92
C THR A 91 -18.77 -12.97 21.35
N ILE A 92 -18.90 -13.23 20.05
CA ILE A 92 -20.19 -13.45 19.39
C ILE A 92 -20.91 -14.64 20.04
N ALA A 93 -20.19 -15.74 20.28
CA ALA A 93 -20.74 -16.93 20.91
C ALA A 93 -21.19 -16.67 22.36
N PHE A 94 -20.40 -15.95 23.16
CA PHE A 94 -20.77 -15.60 24.54
C PHE A 94 -22.00 -14.68 24.61
N ASN A 95 -22.07 -13.70 23.71
CA ASN A 95 -23.22 -12.82 23.60
C ASN A 95 -24.49 -13.60 23.22
N GLY A 96 -24.40 -14.46 22.21
CA GLY A 96 -25.52 -15.32 21.83
C GLY A 96 -25.92 -16.26 22.96
N ALA A 97 -24.96 -16.87 23.63
CA ALA A 97 -25.20 -17.81 24.73
C ALA A 97 -25.88 -17.16 25.95
N ALA A 98 -25.74 -15.84 26.15
CA ALA A 98 -26.41 -15.13 27.23
C ALA A 98 -27.96 -15.19 27.13
N ALA A 99 -28.49 -15.32 25.91
CA ALA A 99 -29.92 -15.41 25.63
C ALA A 99 -30.39 -16.82 25.25
N TRP A 100 -29.52 -17.83 25.31
CA TRP A 100 -29.89 -19.22 25.02
C TRP A 100 -30.91 -19.74 26.06
N PRO A 101 -31.98 -20.47 25.65
CA PRO A 101 -32.23 -21.06 24.34
C PRO A 101 -33.13 -20.24 23.38
N ASP A 102 -33.43 -18.97 23.66
CA ASP A 102 -34.28 -18.15 22.78
C ASP A 102 -33.54 -17.79 21.47
N PRO A 103 -33.96 -18.31 20.30
CA PRO A 103 -33.25 -18.08 19.04
C PRO A 103 -33.23 -16.60 18.64
N LEU A 104 -34.29 -15.85 18.95
CA LEU A 104 -34.36 -14.43 18.62
C LEU A 104 -33.41 -13.63 19.50
N GLY A 105 -33.43 -13.85 20.82
CA GLY A 105 -32.49 -13.24 21.76
C GLY A 105 -31.03 -13.56 21.43
N VAL A 106 -30.70 -14.81 21.09
CA VAL A 106 -29.36 -15.22 20.65
C VAL A 106 -28.93 -14.38 19.44
N GLY A 107 -29.81 -14.21 18.44
CA GLY A 107 -29.55 -13.37 17.28
C GLY A 107 -29.35 -11.90 17.65
N MET A 108 -30.23 -11.33 18.47
CA MET A 108 -30.17 -9.92 18.88
C MET A 108 -28.87 -9.57 19.61
N HIS A 109 -28.41 -10.43 20.52
CA HIS A 109 -27.15 -10.22 21.22
C HIS A 109 -25.92 -10.48 20.33
N ALA A 110 -26.00 -11.40 19.36
CA ALA A 110 -24.90 -11.69 18.42
C ALA A 110 -24.68 -10.58 17.37
N VAL A 111 -25.74 -9.87 16.96
CA VAL A 111 -25.65 -8.80 15.94
C VAL A 111 -24.75 -7.65 16.39
N ILE A 112 -24.78 -7.33 17.68
CA ILE A 112 -24.02 -6.22 18.27
C ILE A 112 -22.50 -6.35 18.01
N PRO A 113 -21.81 -7.44 18.42
CA PRO A 113 -20.39 -7.62 18.14
C PRO A 113 -20.09 -7.79 16.64
N ILE A 114 -21.02 -8.32 15.83
CA ILE A 114 -20.84 -8.42 14.37
C ILE A 114 -20.68 -7.02 13.75
N LEU A 115 -21.52 -6.06 14.16
CA LEU A 115 -21.42 -4.67 13.67
C LEU A 115 -20.06 -4.05 13.99
N PHE A 116 -19.52 -4.31 15.18
CA PHE A 116 -18.18 -3.85 15.57
C PHE A 116 -17.09 -4.40 14.64
N VAL A 117 -17.13 -5.70 14.35
CA VAL A 117 -16.15 -6.36 13.47
C VAL A 117 -16.17 -5.78 12.08
N VAL A 118 -17.36 -5.59 11.51
CA VAL A 118 -17.52 -5.00 10.17
C VAL A 118 -16.93 -3.59 10.14
N ALA A 119 -17.18 -2.77 11.16
CA ALA A 119 -16.63 -1.43 11.25
C ALA A 119 -15.09 -1.42 11.34
N VAL A 120 -14.51 -2.29 12.15
CA VAL A 120 -13.05 -2.43 12.30
C VAL A 120 -12.40 -2.94 11.01
N GLU A 121 -12.98 -3.95 10.36
CA GLU A 121 -12.45 -4.49 9.10
C GLU A 121 -12.52 -3.46 7.97
N ALA A 122 -13.59 -2.65 7.93
CA ALA A 122 -13.68 -1.53 7.00
C ALA A 122 -12.59 -0.48 7.26
N ALA A 123 -12.35 -0.12 8.53
CA ALA A 123 -11.29 0.82 8.91
C ALA A 123 -9.89 0.28 8.55
N ARG A 124 -9.62 -1.00 8.84
CA ARG A 124 -8.40 -1.69 8.44
C ARG A 124 -8.21 -1.67 6.94
N HIS A 125 -9.25 -2.03 6.17
CA HIS A 125 -9.18 -2.03 4.72
C HIS A 125 -8.85 -0.65 4.18
N ALA A 126 -9.52 0.40 4.69
CA ALA A 126 -9.24 1.78 4.31
C ALA A 126 -7.79 2.18 4.64
N ILE A 127 -7.30 1.85 5.84
CA ILE A 127 -5.93 2.17 6.26
C ILE A 127 -4.89 1.40 5.44
N GLY A 128 -5.10 0.11 5.18
CA GLY A 128 -4.23 -0.67 4.31
C GLY A 128 -4.13 -0.06 2.91
N ARG A 129 -5.26 0.37 2.34
CA ARG A 129 -5.30 1.06 1.04
C ARG A 129 -4.60 2.41 1.10
N ILE A 130 -4.79 3.21 2.15
CA ILE A 130 -4.08 4.50 2.32
C ILE A 130 -2.58 4.27 2.48
N ALA A 131 -2.17 3.27 3.27
CA ALA A 131 -0.76 2.91 3.44
C ALA A 131 -0.13 2.48 2.12
N ASP A 132 -0.84 1.71 1.29
CA ASP A 132 -0.38 1.31 -0.05
C ASP A 132 -0.34 2.48 -1.05
N ILE A 133 -1.32 3.38 -1.03
CA ILE A 133 -1.37 4.58 -1.89
C ILE A 133 -0.30 5.61 -1.49
N THR A 134 -0.10 5.84 -0.19
CA THR A 134 0.95 6.73 0.33
C THR A 134 2.33 6.15 0.04
N ALA A 135 2.42 4.82 0.01
CA ALA A 135 3.61 4.09 -0.38
C ALA A 135 3.68 3.83 -1.90
N ASP A 136 3.28 4.78 -2.76
CA ASP A 136 3.51 4.79 -4.23
C ASP A 136 5.01 4.90 -4.59
N LYS A 137 5.79 4.00 -3.98
CA LYS A 137 7.10 3.47 -4.36
C LYS A 137 6.90 2.08 -4.97
N HIS A 138 5.88 1.92 -5.81
CA HIS A 138 5.84 0.78 -6.69
C HIS A 138 7.04 0.91 -7.65
N MET A 139 7.96 -0.06 -7.60
CA MET A 139 8.72 -0.36 -8.81
C MET A 139 7.67 -0.71 -9.85
N GLU A 140 7.34 0.19 -10.77
CA GLU A 140 6.47 -0.14 -11.90
C GLU A 140 7.10 -1.33 -12.62
N GLY A 141 6.54 -2.52 -12.35
CA GLY A 141 6.97 -3.75 -12.98
C GLY A 141 6.73 -3.60 -14.47
N VAL A 142 7.73 -3.95 -15.29
CA VAL A 142 7.59 -3.87 -16.75
C VAL A 142 6.33 -4.62 -17.16
N ARG A 143 5.40 -3.94 -17.84
CA ARG A 143 4.09 -4.47 -18.26
C ARG A 143 4.25 -5.89 -18.84
N LEU A 144 3.44 -6.83 -18.37
CA LEU A 144 3.41 -8.24 -18.84
C LEU A 144 3.24 -8.35 -20.36
N SER A 145 2.49 -7.45 -20.99
CA SER A 145 2.35 -7.39 -22.45
C SER A 145 3.68 -7.15 -23.18
N ARG A 146 4.61 -6.39 -22.58
CA ARG A 146 5.94 -6.13 -23.16
C ARG A 146 6.91 -7.29 -22.93
N TRP A 147 6.71 -8.07 -21.87
CA TRP A 147 7.40 -9.36 -21.71
C TRP A 147 7.03 -10.32 -22.84
N LEU A 148 5.75 -10.33 -23.26
CA LEU A 148 5.27 -11.15 -24.36
C LEU A 148 5.75 -10.64 -25.73
N LEU A 149 5.64 -9.34 -25.99
CA LEU A 149 5.89 -8.75 -27.32
C LEU A 149 7.36 -8.39 -27.60
N ALA A 150 8.16 -8.13 -26.57
CA ALA A 150 9.53 -7.61 -26.75
C ALA A 150 10.50 -8.12 -25.67
N PHE A 151 10.42 -9.42 -25.35
CA PHE A 151 11.18 -10.12 -24.31
C PHE A 151 12.66 -9.71 -24.20
N PRO A 152 13.48 -9.71 -25.28
CA PRO A 152 14.91 -9.42 -25.14
C PRO A 152 15.19 -7.97 -24.73
N SER A 153 14.34 -7.03 -25.16
CA SER A 153 14.45 -5.61 -24.81
C SER A 153 14.01 -5.36 -23.37
N THR A 154 12.93 -6.02 -22.96
CA THR A 154 12.35 -5.96 -21.61
C THR A 154 13.31 -6.52 -20.57
N PHE A 155 13.97 -7.65 -20.85
CA PHE A 155 14.96 -8.24 -19.96
C PHE A 155 16.19 -7.33 -19.73
N ARG A 156 16.70 -6.67 -20.79
CA ARG A 156 17.80 -5.71 -20.66
C ARG A 156 17.42 -4.48 -19.85
N LEU A 157 16.18 -4.01 -19.99
CA LEU A 157 15.63 -2.87 -19.25
C LEU A 157 15.47 -3.21 -17.77
N TRP A 158 14.86 -4.37 -17.47
CA TRP A 158 14.70 -4.92 -16.12
C TRP A 158 16.05 -5.11 -15.42
N ARG A 159 17.03 -5.71 -16.10
CA ARG A 159 18.38 -5.92 -15.53
C ARG A 159 19.05 -4.59 -15.17
N ARG A 160 18.89 -3.54 -15.97
CA ARG A 160 19.44 -2.20 -15.65
C ARG A 160 18.69 -1.52 -14.51
N MET A 161 17.36 -1.62 -14.47
CA MET A 161 16.56 -1.14 -13.34
C MET A 161 17.00 -1.78 -12.01
N LYS A 162 17.28 -3.09 -12.02
CA LYS A 162 17.75 -3.81 -10.84
C LYS A 162 19.19 -3.48 -10.45
N LEU A 163 20.08 -3.24 -11.41
CA LEU A 163 21.50 -2.93 -11.14
C LEU A 163 21.75 -1.49 -10.68
N TRP A 164 20.90 -0.53 -11.06
CA TRP A 164 21.11 0.90 -10.77
C TRP A 164 20.12 1.48 -9.78
N GLU A 165 19.31 0.64 -9.12
CA GLU A 165 18.22 1.04 -8.23
C GLU A 165 17.31 2.15 -8.81
N LEU A 166 17.16 2.23 -10.13
CA LEU A 166 16.32 3.25 -10.76
C LEU A 166 14.85 2.89 -10.48
N ARG A 167 14.20 3.73 -9.66
CA ARG A 167 12.92 3.40 -9.00
C ARG A 167 11.67 3.78 -9.80
N SER A 168 11.81 4.41 -10.97
CA SER A 168 10.70 4.79 -11.85
C SER A 168 10.90 4.22 -13.26
N TYR A 169 9.89 3.53 -13.79
CA TYR A 169 9.90 2.94 -15.13
C TYR A 169 9.81 4.02 -16.24
N GLU A 170 9.02 5.07 -16.03
CA GLU A 170 8.98 6.23 -16.95
C GLU A 170 10.35 6.89 -17.09
N GLN A 171 11.10 7.03 -15.99
CA GLN A 171 12.47 7.57 -16.05
C GLN A 171 13.37 6.72 -16.94
N VAL A 172 13.25 5.39 -16.88
CA VAL A 172 14.06 4.50 -17.74
C VAL A 172 13.63 4.56 -19.20
N ILE A 173 12.34 4.72 -19.50
CA ILE A 173 11.86 4.95 -20.86
C ILE A 173 12.39 6.27 -21.40
N ALA A 174 12.29 7.35 -20.63
CA ALA A 174 12.81 8.66 -21.02
C ALA A 174 14.32 8.58 -21.30
N MET A 175 15.10 7.95 -20.42
CA MET A 175 16.54 7.77 -20.64
C MET A 175 16.87 6.96 -21.90
N GLU A 176 16.07 5.93 -22.23
CA GLU A 176 16.29 5.14 -23.45
C GLU A 176 15.84 5.92 -24.71
N GLN A 177 14.78 6.72 -24.63
CA GLN A 177 14.36 7.64 -25.70
C GLN A 177 15.42 8.69 -25.98
N ASP A 178 15.93 9.36 -24.93
CA ASP A 178 17.01 10.34 -25.02
C ASP A 178 18.25 9.73 -25.69
N ARG A 179 18.57 8.48 -25.34
CA ARG A 179 19.68 7.75 -25.94
C ARG A 179 19.47 7.49 -27.43
N LEU A 180 18.28 7.07 -27.83
CA LEU A 180 17.96 6.83 -29.24
C LEU A 180 18.02 8.12 -30.04
N VAL A 181 17.48 9.22 -29.50
CA VAL A 181 17.55 10.55 -30.12
C VAL A 181 19.00 11.01 -30.25
N TYR A 182 19.83 10.82 -29.22
CA TYR A 182 21.25 11.17 -29.23
C TYR A 182 22.04 10.35 -30.27
N GLU A 183 21.85 9.02 -30.30
CA GLU A 183 22.48 8.15 -31.30
C GLU A 183 22.04 8.51 -32.73
N ALA A 184 20.76 8.81 -32.94
CA ALA A 184 20.22 9.22 -34.24
C ALA A 184 20.86 10.53 -34.74
N ARG A 185 21.12 11.50 -33.86
CA ARG A 185 21.78 12.77 -34.22
C ARG A 185 23.25 12.57 -34.59
N LEU A 186 23.98 11.74 -33.84
CA LEU A 186 25.35 11.38 -34.21
C LEU A 186 25.39 10.63 -35.56
N HIS A 187 24.42 9.75 -35.80
CA HIS A 187 24.29 9.07 -37.09
C HIS A 187 23.99 10.06 -38.22
N ALA A 188 23.07 11.01 -38.02
CA ALA A 188 22.77 12.04 -39.01
C ALA A 188 23.99 12.91 -39.37
N ARG A 189 24.85 13.22 -38.39
CA ARG A 189 26.05 14.04 -38.60
C ARG A 189 27.22 13.29 -39.22
N PHE A 190 27.49 12.06 -38.76
CA PHE A 190 28.72 11.32 -39.12
C PHE A 190 28.47 10.09 -40.01
N GLY A 191 27.21 9.83 -40.38
CA GLY A 191 26.79 8.73 -41.24
C GLY A 191 27.02 7.35 -40.63
N ARG A 192 27.10 6.30 -41.48
CA ARG A 192 27.27 4.90 -41.05
C ARG A 192 28.52 4.66 -40.18
N GLY A 193 29.55 5.51 -40.31
CA GLY A 193 30.79 5.43 -39.56
C GLY A 193 30.80 6.20 -38.24
N TRP A 194 29.65 6.69 -37.75
CA TRP A 194 29.58 7.64 -36.64
C TRP A 194 30.34 7.21 -35.38
N ARG A 195 30.35 5.91 -35.07
CA ARG A 195 31.06 5.36 -33.90
C ARG A 195 32.58 5.54 -33.94
N ARG A 196 33.17 5.67 -35.13
CA ARG A 196 34.60 5.89 -35.33
C ARG A 196 34.93 7.35 -35.65
N LYS A 197 33.98 8.10 -36.20
CA LYS A 197 34.17 9.48 -36.66
C LYS A 197 33.78 10.54 -35.62
N ALA A 198 32.92 10.20 -34.65
CA ALA A 198 32.50 11.14 -33.62
C ALA A 198 33.66 11.42 -32.62
N PRO A 199 33.82 12.69 -32.19
CA PRO A 199 34.78 13.06 -31.14
C PRO A 199 34.57 12.27 -29.85
N VAL A 200 35.63 12.11 -29.06
CA VAL A 200 35.59 11.34 -27.80
C VAL A 200 34.60 12.00 -26.83
N GLU A 201 34.60 13.32 -26.77
CA GLU A 201 33.72 14.16 -25.95
C GLU A 201 32.25 13.96 -26.32
N ALA A 202 31.94 13.73 -27.60
CA ALA A 202 30.58 13.42 -28.08
C ALA A 202 30.14 12.00 -27.74
N MET A 203 31.09 11.08 -27.52
CA MET A 203 30.83 9.69 -27.13
C MET A 203 30.74 9.50 -25.61
N MET A 204 31.28 10.42 -24.83
CA MET A 204 31.29 10.36 -23.35
C MET A 204 29.89 10.29 -22.73
N PRO A 205 28.88 11.09 -23.16
CA PRO A 205 27.53 10.99 -22.63
C PRO A 205 26.90 9.60 -22.83
N LEU A 206 27.13 8.97 -23.98
CA LEU A 206 26.67 7.60 -24.24
C LEU A 206 27.37 6.55 -23.39
N ARG A 207 28.62 6.80 -22.96
CA ARG A 207 29.35 5.93 -22.04
C ARG A 207 28.86 6.11 -20.60
N LEU A 208 28.66 7.35 -20.16
CA LEU A 208 28.15 7.67 -18.83
C LEU A 208 26.70 7.22 -18.63
N ALA A 209 25.89 7.26 -19.68
CA ALA A 209 24.53 6.70 -19.69
C ALA A 209 24.51 5.17 -19.46
N ARG A 210 25.62 4.45 -19.72
CA ARG A 210 25.77 3.03 -19.35
C ARG A 210 26.07 2.82 -17.86
N PHE A 211 26.23 3.87 -17.09
CA PHE A 211 26.45 3.83 -15.65
C PHE A 211 25.34 4.57 -14.88
N GLY A 212 24.23 4.91 -15.55
CA GLY A 212 23.08 5.55 -14.93
C GLY A 212 23.08 7.08 -14.91
N VAL A 213 24.07 7.74 -15.52
CA VAL A 213 24.09 9.21 -15.63
C VAL A 213 23.10 9.66 -16.72
N PRO A 214 22.15 10.56 -16.44
CA PRO A 214 21.20 11.06 -17.44
C PRO A 214 21.88 11.75 -18.63
N LEU A 215 21.37 11.47 -19.83
CA LEU A 215 21.81 12.16 -21.05
C LEU A 215 21.33 13.61 -21.09
N THR A 216 20.29 13.97 -20.35
CA THR A 216 19.82 15.35 -20.17
C THR A 216 20.91 16.25 -19.60
N GLU A 217 21.77 15.74 -18.71
CA GLU A 217 22.85 16.50 -18.07
C GLU A 217 24.12 16.53 -18.92
N THR A 218 24.46 15.42 -19.57
CA THR A 218 25.76 15.24 -20.25
C THR A 218 25.68 15.40 -21.77
N GLY A 219 24.51 15.18 -22.37
CA GLY A 219 24.27 15.21 -23.80
C GLY A 219 24.42 16.58 -24.47
N PRO A 220 24.02 17.71 -23.87
CA PRO A 220 24.23 19.03 -24.48
C PRO A 220 25.72 19.33 -24.73
N ALA A 221 26.59 18.99 -23.77
CA ALA A 221 28.03 19.14 -23.88
C ALA A 221 28.64 18.24 -24.97
N GLY A 222 28.18 16.98 -25.07
CA GLY A 222 28.64 16.06 -26.11
C GLY A 222 28.15 16.43 -27.52
N LEU A 223 26.92 16.93 -27.67
CA LEU A 223 26.42 17.45 -28.95
C LEU A 223 27.19 18.71 -29.39
N ALA A 224 27.49 19.61 -28.45
CA ALA A 224 28.30 20.79 -28.72
C ALA A 224 29.70 20.41 -29.22
N ALA A 225 30.34 19.41 -28.59
CA ALA A 225 31.63 18.89 -29.05
C ALA A 225 31.57 18.24 -30.44
N ALA A 226 30.42 17.70 -30.83
CA ALA A 226 30.17 17.20 -32.19
C ALA A 226 29.82 18.30 -33.22
N GLY A 227 29.76 19.57 -32.79
CA GLY A 227 29.34 20.69 -33.64
C GLY A 227 27.84 20.66 -33.98
N ILE A 228 27.02 20.04 -33.13
CA ILE A 228 25.56 19.94 -33.29
C ILE A 228 24.91 20.91 -32.29
N LYS A 229 24.06 21.83 -32.75
CA LYS A 229 23.28 22.70 -31.84
C LYS A 229 22.33 21.85 -30.99
N ALA A 230 22.51 21.89 -29.67
CA ALA A 230 21.60 21.25 -28.73
C ALA A 230 20.32 22.09 -28.57
N PRO A 231 19.11 21.49 -28.63
CA PRO A 231 17.86 22.15 -28.26
C PRO A 231 17.72 22.27 -26.74
N ALA A 232 16.77 23.10 -26.29
CA ALA A 232 16.52 23.41 -24.87
C ALA A 232 16.06 22.20 -24.01
N ARG A 233 15.64 21.09 -24.64
CA ARG A 233 15.46 19.77 -24.02
C ARG A 233 15.94 18.71 -24.99
N LEU A 234 16.62 17.69 -24.47
CA LEU A 234 16.89 16.46 -25.22
C LEU A 234 15.61 15.64 -25.39
#